data_AF-A0ABD0RJE8-F1
#
_entry.id   AF-A0ABD0RJE8-F1
#
_cell.length_a   1.000
_cell.length_b   1.000
_cell.length_c   1.000
_cell.angle_alpha   90.00
_cell.angle_beta   90.00
_cell.angle_gamma   90.00
#
_symmetry.space_group_name_H-M   'P 1'
#
loop_
_entity.id
_entity.type
_entity.pdbx_description
1 polymer ?
#
loop_
_entity_poly.entity_id
_entity_poly.type
_entity_poly.pdbx_seq_one_letter_code
_entity_poly.pdbx_strand_id
1 'polypeptide(L)' 'MSIMAEQEPTPEQLAAIAAENEEGEAVNYKPPAQKSLQEIQELDKDDESLRKYKEALLGTCSVIA' A
#
# COMPACT_ATOMS: atom_id res chain seq x y z
N MET A 1 29.54 13.17 -24.14
CA MET A 1 29.90 13.40 -22.72
C MET A 1 28.89 14.39 -22.16
N SER A 2 28.20 13.97 -21.10
CA SER A 2 27.40 14.71 -20.11
C SER A 2 26.94 16.15 -20.39
N ILE A 3 25.61 16.34 -20.36
CA ILE A 3 24.93 17.16 -19.34
C ILE A 3 23.51 16.60 -19.16
N MET A 4 23.38 15.48 -18.44
CA MET A 4 22.15 15.21 -17.71
C MET A 4 22.00 16.39 -16.77
N ALA A 5 21.02 17.25 -17.02
CA ALA A 5 20.80 18.46 -16.25
C ALA A 5 20.62 18.09 -14.77
N GLU A 6 21.69 18.26 -14.00
CA GLU A 6 21.66 18.61 -12.57
C GLU A 6 21.07 20.02 -12.44
N GLN A 7 19.92 20.27 -13.06
CA GLN A 7 19.15 21.47 -12.81
C GLN A 7 18.48 21.22 -11.46
N GLU A 8 19.19 21.51 -10.37
CA GLU A 8 18.55 21.62 -9.08
C GLU A 8 17.38 22.60 -9.25
N PRO A 9 16.13 22.15 -9.03
CA PRO A 9 14.96 23.00 -9.23
C PRO A 9 15.12 24.23 -8.34
N THR A 10 14.84 25.41 -8.89
CA THR A 10 14.92 26.62 -8.09
C THR A 10 13.93 26.53 -6.93
N PRO A 11 14.17 27.24 -5.82
CA PRO A 11 13.23 27.27 -4.69
C PRO A 11 11.78 27.59 -5.12
N GLU A 12 11.58 28.41 -6.15
CA GLU A 12 10.25 28.71 -6.69
C GLU A 12 9.63 27.52 -7.43
N GLN A 13 10.42 26.77 -8.20
CA GLN A 13 9.95 25.56 -8.89
C GLN A 13 9.61 24.45 -7.89
N LEU A 14 10.41 24.31 -6.83
CA LEU A 14 10.11 23.41 -5.71
C LEU A 14 8.80 23.78 -5.02
N ALA A 15 8.56 25.07 -4.77
CA ALA A 15 7.33 25.55 -4.18
C ALA A 15 6.11 25.32 -5.08
N ALA A 16 6.25 25.52 -6.40
CA ALA A 16 5.19 25.25 -7.37
C ALA A 16 4.81 23.76 -7.44
N ILE A 17 5.81 22.87 -7.45
CA ILE A 17 5.61 21.42 -7.42
C ILE A 17 4.95 21.00 -6.09
N ALA A 18 5.38 21.57 -4.96
CA ALA A 18 4.79 21.29 -3.66
C ALA A 18 3.30 21.70 -3.62
N ALA A 19 2.98 22.90 -4.11
CA ALA A 19 1.61 23.40 -4.18
C ALA A 19 0.70 22.53 -5.06
N GLU A 20 1.21 22.06 -6.21
CA GLU A 20 0.48 21.14 -7.09
C GLU A 20 0.17 19.78 -6.43
N ASN A 21 1.05 19.29 -5.54
CA ASN A 21 0.84 18.05 -4.79
C ASN A 21 0.00 18.23 -3.52
N GLU A 22 -0.12 19.46 -3.00
CA GLU A 22 -0.96 19.78 -1.83
C GLU A 22 -2.45 19.78 -2.19
N GLU A 23 -2.79 20.02 -3.46
CA GLU A 23 -4.14 19.89 -4.03
C GLU A 23 -4.52 18.43 -4.33
N GLY A 24 -3.93 17.47 -3.61
CA GLY A 24 -4.39 16.10 -3.60
C GLY A 24 -5.75 16.03 -2.92
N GLU A 25 -6.82 15.97 -3.72
CA GLU A 25 -8.18 15.66 -3.26
C GLU A 25 -8.10 14.56 -2.20
N ALA A 26 -8.61 14.82 -0.99
CA ALA A 26 -8.56 13.85 0.09
C ALA A 26 -9.34 12.62 -0.37
N VAL A 27 -8.62 11.62 -0.88
CA VAL A 27 -9.20 10.36 -1.31
C VAL A 27 -10.03 9.86 -0.13
N ASN A 28 -11.34 9.72 -0.33
CA ASN A 28 -12.31 9.37 0.71
C ASN A 28 -12.16 7.88 1.12
N TYR A 29 -10.93 7.49 1.40
CA TYR A 29 -10.54 6.18 1.85
C TYR A 29 -11.09 5.97 3.26
N LYS A 30 -11.93 4.95 3.39
CA LYS A 30 -12.42 4.48 4.67
C LYS A 30 -11.61 3.25 5.05
N PRO A 31 -10.72 3.33 6.07
CA PRO A 31 -9.94 2.17 6.47
C PRO A 31 -10.89 1.03 6.88
N PRO A 32 -10.57 -0.22 6.51
CA PRO A 32 -11.37 -1.36 6.93
C PRO A 32 -11.27 -1.58 8.43
N ALA A 33 -12.21 -2.35 8.98
CA ALA A 33 -12.10 -2.81 10.36
C ALA A 33 -10.79 -3.59 10.54
N GLN A 34 -10.07 -3.30 11.62
CA GLN A 34 -8.87 -4.05 11.98
C GLN A 34 -9.26 -5.50 12.31
N LYS A 35 -8.51 -6.45 11.76
CA LYS A 35 -8.65 -7.89 12.03
C LYS A 35 -7.26 -8.49 12.18
N SER A 36 -7.12 -9.46 13.08
CA SER A 36 -5.90 -10.26 13.20
C SER A 36 -5.78 -11.28 12.07
N LEU A 37 -4.57 -11.78 11.84
CA LEU A 37 -4.32 -12.83 10.85
C LEU A 37 -5.08 -14.14 11.18
N GLN A 38 -5.20 -14.48 12.47
CA GLN A 38 -5.95 -15.65 12.91
C GLN A 38 -7.43 -15.53 12.55
N GLU A 39 -8.06 -14.38 12.85
CA GLU A 39 -9.46 -14.14 12.47
C GLU A 39 -9.66 -14.23 10.96
N ILE A 40 -8.72 -13.69 10.16
CA ILE A 40 -8.79 -13.77 8.69
C ILE A 40 -8.71 -15.23 8.21
N GLN A 41 -7.92 -16.08 8.85
CA GLN A 41 -7.80 -17.50 8.50
C GLN A 41 -9.05 -18.32 8.88
N GLU A 42 -9.68 -18.00 10.01
CA GLU A 42 -10.86 -18.71 10.50
C GLU A 42 -12.13 -18.38 9.73
N LEU A 43 -12.21 -17.19 9.11
CA LEU A 43 -13.29 -16.83 8.21
C LEU A 43 -13.35 -17.81 7.02
N ASP A 44 -14.52 -18.32 6.69
CA ASP A 44 -14.73 -19.16 5.50
C ASP A 44 -13.74 -20.33 5.36
N LYS A 45 -13.31 -20.90 6.49
CA LYS A 45 -12.30 -21.97 6.56
C LYS A 45 -12.69 -23.25 5.81
N ASP A 46 -13.97 -23.41 5.48
CA ASP A 46 -14.50 -24.56 4.76
C ASP A 46 -14.58 -24.30 3.24
N ASP A 47 -14.29 -23.06 2.79
CA ASP A 47 -14.22 -22.70 1.38
C ASP A 47 -12.80 -22.89 0.84
N GLU A 48 -12.60 -23.90 -0.01
CA GLU A 48 -11.30 -24.20 -0.59
C GLU A 48 -10.71 -23.06 -1.44
N SER A 49 -11.55 -22.30 -2.13
CA SER A 49 -11.09 -21.19 -2.99
C SER A 49 -10.55 -20.06 -2.13
N LEU A 50 -11.27 -19.70 -1.06
CA LEU A 50 -10.84 -18.67 -0.12
C LEU A 50 -9.62 -19.09 0.69
N ARG A 51 -9.49 -20.37 1.04
CA ARG A 51 -8.26 -20.88 1.67
C ARG A 51 -7.05 -20.71 0.76
N LYS A 52 -7.14 -21.14 -0.50
CA LYS A 52 -6.04 -21.00 -1.48
C LYS A 52 -5.70 -19.54 -1.73
N TYR A 53 -6.71 -18.66 -1.78
CA TYR A 53 -6.51 -17.22 -1.91
C TYR A 53 -5.76 -16.62 -0.71
N LYS A 54 -6.16 -16.99 0.51
CA LYS A 54 -5.49 -16.54 1.74
C LYS A 54 -4.05 -17.06 1.81
N GLU A 55 -3.83 -18.32 1.45
CA GLU A 55 -2.48 -18.91 1.39
C GLU A 55 -1.60 -18.23 0.33
N ALA A 56 -2.15 -17.84 -0.82
CA ALA A 56 -1.40 -17.14 -1.85
C ALA A 56 -0.96 -15.72 -1.42
N LEU A 57 -1.78 -15.03 -0.61
CA LEU A 57 -1.48 -13.67 -0.15
C LEU A 57 -0.67 -13.61 1.15
N LEU A 58 -0.98 -14.50 2.10
CA LEU A 58 -0.39 -14.52 3.44
C LEU A 58 0.77 -15.53 3.54
N GLY A 59 0.96 -16.37 2.52
CA GLY A 59 1.82 -17.54 2.58
C GLY A 59 1.19 -18.68 3.37
N THR A 60 1.90 -19.80 3.46
CA THR A 60 1.61 -20.79 4.49
C THR A 60 1.97 -20.15 5.82
N CYS A 61 0.95 -19.80 6.63
CA CYS A 61 1.16 -19.43 8.03
C CYS A 61 1.65 -20.65 8.81
N SER A 62 2.89 -21.07 8.58
CA SER A 62 3.65 -21.77 9.58
C SER A 62 3.93 -20.73 10.66
N VAL A 63 3.08 -20.72 11.69
CA VAL A 63 3.39 -20.02 12.92
C VAL A 63 4.70 -20.61 13.40
N ILE A 64 5.80 -19.90 13.17
CA ILE A 64 7.08 -20.25 13.78
C ILE A 64 6.85 -20.03 15.27
N ALA A 65 6.71 -21.13 15.99
CA ALA A 65 6.51 -21.18 17.44
C ALA A 65 7.71 -20.60 18.18
#